data_AF-A0A7C6ZQW5-F1
#
_entry.id   AF-A0A7C6ZQW5-F1
#
_cell.length_a   1.000
_cell.length_b   1.000
_cell.length_c   1.000
_cell.angle_alpha   90.00
_cell.angle_beta   90.00
_cell.angle_gamma   90.00
#
_symmetry.space_group_name_H-M   'P 1'
#
loop_
_entity.id
_entity.type
_entity.pdbx_description
1 polymer ?
#
loop_
_entity_poly.entity_id
_entity_poly.type
_entity_poly.pdbx_seq_one_letter_code
_entity_poly.pdbx_strand_id
1 'polypeptide(L)'
;MTFAIFAAGLVAAALLAGCRPVTLPTTPPQITIANEEDTVTVEHSAGVTVIDVFSPRGIGAAQVRLSPAQARGALQVRFHLQGLEQATFHNGVAQLTVSVSSIPPYAASQMLTYDGGTRPLSADDPLWATVMLAANDAVTPTVPLTSGAFVVTLPPAFLAQDASELSLRWIDFYR
;
A
#
# COMPACT_ATOMS: atom_id res chain seq x y z
N MET A 1 -45.04 -43.52 54.77
CA MET A 1 -44.43 -44.06 53.55
C MET A 1 -45.00 -43.30 52.36
N THR A 2 -44.14 -42.97 51.40
CA THR A 2 -44.44 -42.52 50.03
C THR A 2 -44.57 -41.01 49.79
N PHE A 3 -43.47 -40.48 49.24
CA PHE A 3 -43.29 -39.23 48.52
C PHE A 3 -44.21 -39.11 47.29
N ALA A 4 -44.58 -37.88 46.92
CA ALA A 4 -44.71 -37.48 45.52
C ALA A 4 -44.46 -35.97 45.36
N ILE A 5 -43.35 -35.67 44.68
CA ILE A 5 -42.86 -34.37 44.18
C ILE A 5 -43.45 -34.15 42.77
N PHE A 6 -43.67 -32.89 42.34
CA PHE A 6 -43.46 -32.29 40.99
C PHE A 6 -44.15 -30.90 41.01
N ALA A 7 -43.52 -29.72 41.11
CA ALA A 7 -42.52 -29.05 40.24
C ALA A 7 -42.95 -29.06 38.75
N ALA A 8 -42.90 -27.99 37.95
CA ALA A 8 -42.52 -26.59 38.05
C ALA A 8 -43.01 -25.90 36.75
N GLY A 9 -42.94 -24.57 36.66
CA GLY A 9 -43.18 -23.87 35.39
C GLY A 9 -42.90 -22.37 35.45
N LEU A 10 -41.70 -21.97 35.86
CA LEU A 10 -41.25 -20.57 35.81
C LEU A 10 -40.49 -20.34 34.48
N VAL A 11 -41.03 -19.45 33.65
CA VAL A 11 -40.47 -19.06 32.35
C VAL A 11 -39.28 -18.12 32.57
N ALA A 12 -38.09 -18.55 32.16
CA ALA A 12 -36.89 -17.72 32.15
C ALA A 12 -36.71 -17.08 30.77
N ALA A 13 -36.91 -15.76 30.68
CA ALA A 13 -36.60 -14.97 29.49
C ALA A 13 -35.10 -14.60 29.47
N ALA A 14 -34.37 -15.18 28.52
CA ALA A 14 -32.95 -14.89 28.31
C ALA A 14 -32.76 -13.57 27.55
N LEU A 15 -32.16 -12.58 28.21
CA LEU A 15 -31.68 -11.34 27.60
C LEU A 15 -30.35 -11.61 26.88
N LEU A 16 -30.39 -11.88 25.58
CA LEU A 16 -29.22 -11.86 24.70
C LEU A 16 -28.96 -10.41 24.26
N ALA A 17 -28.30 -9.63 25.12
CA ALA A 17 -27.71 -8.36 24.71
C ALA A 17 -26.48 -8.63 23.84
N GLY A 18 -26.68 -8.70 22.52
CA GLY A 18 -25.59 -8.84 21.56
C GLY A 18 -24.69 -7.62 21.56
N CYS A 19 -23.42 -7.80 21.95
CA CYS A 19 -22.38 -6.80 21.74
C CYS A 19 -22.21 -6.58 20.22
N ARG A 20 -22.77 -5.50 19.69
CA ARG A 20 -22.38 -5.02 18.36
C ARG A 20 -21.00 -4.36 18.50
N PRO A 21 -19.97 -4.79 17.75
CA PRO A 21 -18.71 -4.08 17.74
C PRO A 21 -18.96 -2.64 17.25
N VAL A 22 -18.49 -1.67 18.03
CA VAL A 22 -18.53 -0.26 17.65
C VAL A 22 -17.49 -0.07 16.55
N THR A 23 -17.95 0.09 15.31
CA THR A 23 -17.08 0.53 14.21
C THR A 23 -16.74 2.00 14.45
N LEU A 24 -15.52 2.28 14.87
CA LEU A 24 -15.03 3.65 14.98
C LEU A 24 -14.97 4.28 13.57
N PRO A 25 -15.41 5.54 13.41
CA PRO A 25 -15.29 6.22 12.13
C PRO A 25 -13.81 6.33 11.75
N THR A 26 -13.45 5.76 10.60
CA THR A 26 -12.11 5.90 10.04
C THR A 26 -12.04 7.24 9.31
N THR A 27 -11.13 8.12 9.74
CA THR A 27 -10.87 9.36 9.00
C THR A 27 -10.40 9.01 7.60
N PRO A 28 -11.03 9.53 6.53
CA PRO A 28 -10.60 9.24 5.18
C PRO A 28 -9.18 9.77 4.95
N PRO A 29 -8.35 9.07 4.15
CA PRO A 29 -7.00 9.51 3.82
C PRO A 29 -7.06 10.84 3.06
N GLN A 30 -6.17 11.78 3.39
CA GLN A 30 -6.05 13.01 2.63
C GLN A 30 -5.07 12.77 1.48
N ILE A 31 -5.56 12.97 0.25
CA ILE A 31 -4.82 12.71 -0.98
C ILE A 31 -4.84 13.98 -1.82
N THR A 32 -3.69 14.40 -2.34
CA THR A 32 -3.58 15.47 -3.32
C THR A 32 -2.88 14.92 -4.55
N ILE A 33 -3.50 15.06 -5.72
CA ILE A 33 -2.98 14.60 -7.01
C ILE A 33 -2.57 15.80 -7.86
N ALA A 34 -1.52 15.66 -8.66
CA ALA A 34 -1.01 16.74 -9.49
C ALA A 34 -1.77 16.87 -10.83
N ASN A 35 -2.26 15.75 -11.38
CA ASN A 35 -3.09 15.75 -12.58
C ASN A 35 -4.47 15.19 -12.24
N GLU A 36 -5.53 15.84 -12.70
CA GLU A 36 -6.92 15.48 -12.40
C GLU A 36 -7.38 14.16 -13.06
N GLU A 37 -6.68 13.71 -14.10
CA GLU A 37 -6.93 12.42 -14.76
C GLU A 37 -6.31 11.24 -14.00
N ASP A 38 -5.36 11.49 -13.10
CA ASP A 38 -4.78 10.46 -12.26
C ASP A 38 -5.78 10.09 -11.15
N THR A 39 -5.87 8.79 -10.85
CA THR A 39 -6.65 8.31 -9.70
C THR A 39 -5.70 7.68 -8.69
N VAL A 40 -5.78 8.15 -7.45
CA VAL A 40 -5.04 7.60 -6.32
C VAL A 40 -6.02 7.25 -5.21
N THR A 41 -6.02 5.99 -4.79
CA THR A 41 -6.84 5.50 -3.68
C THR A 41 -5.95 4.89 -2.60
N VAL A 42 -6.44 4.90 -1.36
CA VAL A 42 -5.70 4.35 -0.22
C VAL A 42 -6.63 3.47 0.57
N GLU A 43 -6.27 2.21 0.70
CA GLU A 43 -6.99 1.21 1.48
C GLU A 43 -6.09 0.68 2.59
N HIS A 44 -6.67 0.40 3.75
CA HIS A 44 -5.97 -0.23 4.86
C HIS A 44 -6.76 -1.44 5.36
N SER A 45 -6.13 -2.61 5.32
CA SER A 45 -6.75 -3.85 5.77
C SER A 45 -5.70 -4.79 6.32
N ALA A 46 -6.02 -5.44 7.44
CA ALA A 46 -5.17 -6.46 8.07
C ALA A 46 -3.69 -6.03 8.26
N GLY A 47 -3.44 -4.74 8.58
CA GLY A 47 -2.08 -4.22 8.80
C GLY A 47 -1.29 -3.92 7.53
N VAL A 48 -1.93 -3.95 6.36
CA VAL A 48 -1.34 -3.54 5.08
C VAL A 48 -2.07 -2.30 4.58
N THR A 49 -1.29 -1.28 4.21
CA THR A 49 -1.78 -0.10 3.49
C THR A 49 -1.45 -0.25 2.03
N VAL A 50 -2.45 -0.14 1.17
CA VAL A 50 -2.28 -0.19 -0.30
C VAL A 50 -2.65 1.18 -0.87
N ILE A 51 -1.74 1.74 -1.66
CA ILE A 51 -1.96 2.93 -2.46
C ILE A 51 -2.07 2.48 -3.91
N ASP A 52 -3.27 2.53 -4.48
CA ASP A 52 -3.51 2.15 -5.88
C ASP A 52 -3.47 3.40 -6.76
N VAL A 53 -2.61 3.39 -7.78
CA VAL A 53 -2.33 4.50 -8.70
C VAL A 53 -2.68 4.12 -10.13
N PHE A 54 -3.67 4.80 -10.70
CA PHE A 54 -4.00 4.74 -12.12
C PHE A 54 -3.63 6.08 -12.75
N SER A 55 -2.84 6.05 -13.82
CA SER A 55 -2.38 7.28 -14.50
C SER A 55 -2.47 7.09 -16.01
N PRO A 56 -3.54 7.59 -16.66
CA PRO A 56 -3.73 7.44 -18.10
C PRO A 56 -2.56 7.99 -18.94
N ARG A 57 -1.89 9.03 -18.42
CA ARG A 57 -0.75 9.70 -19.07
C ARG A 57 0.60 9.05 -18.77
N GLY A 58 0.66 8.09 -17.85
CA GLY A 58 1.89 7.44 -17.43
C GLY A 58 2.88 8.33 -16.67
N ILE A 59 2.55 9.59 -16.36
CA ILE A 59 3.42 10.49 -15.59
C ILE A 59 2.58 11.34 -14.64
N GLY A 60 2.96 11.36 -13.37
CA GLY A 60 2.20 12.07 -12.37
C GLY A 60 2.87 12.16 -11.01
N ALA A 61 2.14 12.74 -10.08
CA ALA A 61 2.57 12.93 -8.71
C ALA A 61 1.36 12.96 -7.77
N ALA A 62 1.57 12.50 -6.53
CA ALA A 62 0.58 12.56 -5.47
C ALA A 62 1.23 12.78 -4.11
N GLN A 63 0.48 13.33 -3.17
CA GLN A 63 0.81 13.40 -1.76
C GLN A 63 -0.29 12.68 -0.98
N VAL A 64 0.11 11.78 -0.09
CA VAL A 64 -0.80 10.99 0.73
C VAL A 64 -0.46 11.20 2.19
N ARG A 65 -1.44 11.67 2.98
CA ARG A 65 -1.31 11.71 4.44
C ARG A 65 -1.78 10.40 5.04
N LEU A 66 -0.88 9.77 5.78
CA LEU A 66 -1.08 8.47 6.39
C LEU A 66 -1.37 8.65 7.87
N SER A 67 -2.39 7.95 8.37
CA SER A 67 -2.57 7.81 9.81
C SER A 67 -1.42 7.00 10.42
N PRO A 68 -1.17 7.12 11.74
CA PRO A 68 -0.17 6.30 12.42
C PRO A 68 -0.42 4.79 12.31
N ALA A 69 -1.66 4.35 12.09
CA ALA A 69 -1.96 2.93 11.83
C ALA A 69 -1.54 2.51 10.41
N GLN A 70 -1.80 3.36 9.42
CA GLN A 70 -1.43 3.13 8.03
C GLN A 70 0.10 3.15 7.81
N ALA A 71 0.83 3.96 8.56
CA ALA A 71 2.29 4.10 8.43
C ALA A 71 3.11 3.02 9.16
N ARG A 72 2.51 2.30 10.14
CA ARG A 72 3.21 1.27 10.94
C ARG A 72 3.22 -0.12 10.32
N GLY A 73 2.37 -0.37 9.32
CA GLY A 73 2.25 -1.64 8.63
C GLY A 73 3.12 -1.74 7.38
N ALA A 74 2.88 -2.79 6.58
CA ALA A 74 3.44 -2.84 5.24
C ALA A 74 2.73 -1.81 4.35
N LEU A 75 3.49 -1.01 3.59
CA LEU A 75 2.93 -0.06 2.63
C LEU A 75 3.28 -0.50 1.22
N GLN A 76 2.25 -0.78 0.43
CA GLN A 76 2.37 -1.13 -0.97
C GLN A 76 1.85 0.00 -1.83
N VAL A 77 2.57 0.32 -2.91
CA VAL A 77 2.09 1.20 -3.96
C VAL A 77 1.98 0.40 -5.24
N ARG A 78 0.79 0.40 -5.84
CA ARG A 78 0.48 -0.33 -7.07
C ARG A 78 0.35 0.66 -8.21
N PHE A 79 1.32 0.64 -9.11
CA PHE A 79 1.29 1.46 -10.32
C PHE A 79 0.71 0.64 -11.46
N HIS A 80 -0.51 0.98 -11.89
CA HIS A 80 -1.18 0.40 -13.06
C HIS A 80 -0.65 1.06 -14.33
N LEU A 81 0.64 0.83 -14.59
CA LEU A 81 1.43 1.36 -15.70
C LEU A 81 1.90 0.22 -16.61
N GLN A 82 2.26 0.55 -17.84
CA GLN A 82 2.82 -0.42 -18.79
C GLN A 82 4.31 -0.68 -18.50
N GLY A 83 5.05 0.36 -18.15
CA GLY A 83 6.44 0.31 -17.68
C GLY A 83 6.63 1.16 -16.42
N LEU A 84 7.63 0.85 -15.60
CA LEU A 84 8.03 1.69 -14.48
C LEU A 84 9.44 2.24 -14.73
N GLU A 85 9.51 3.32 -15.50
CA GLU A 85 10.76 4.04 -15.74
C GLU A 85 11.29 4.60 -14.43
N GLN A 86 10.41 5.21 -13.64
CA GLN A 86 10.77 5.73 -12.34
C GLN A 86 9.55 5.80 -11.43
N ALA A 87 9.67 5.32 -10.20
CA ALA A 87 8.87 5.73 -9.06
C ALA A 87 9.78 6.46 -8.07
N THR A 88 9.29 7.55 -7.48
CA THR A 88 9.98 8.29 -6.45
C THR A 88 9.08 8.42 -5.24
N PHE A 89 9.62 8.04 -4.08
CA PHE A 89 8.95 8.12 -2.78
C PHE A 89 9.75 9.07 -1.91
N HIS A 90 9.08 10.01 -1.24
CA HIS A 90 9.73 10.89 -0.27
C HIS A 90 8.93 10.92 1.02
N ASN A 91 9.59 10.62 2.14
CA ASN A 91 8.97 10.48 3.47
C ASN A 91 9.10 11.74 4.34
N GLY A 92 9.63 12.83 3.79
CA GLY A 92 9.93 14.09 4.50
C GLY A 92 11.43 14.28 4.77
N VAL A 93 12.20 13.20 4.77
CA VAL A 93 13.62 13.19 5.14
C VAL A 93 14.50 12.55 4.05
N ALA A 94 14.05 11.43 3.49
CA ALA A 94 14.74 10.63 2.50
C ALA A 94 13.91 10.50 1.23
N GLN A 95 14.60 10.37 0.10
CA GLN A 95 13.99 10.00 -1.18
C GLN A 95 14.46 8.60 -1.60
N LEU A 96 13.52 7.71 -1.87
CA LEU A 96 13.77 6.43 -2.52
C LEU A 96 13.30 6.52 -3.97
N THR A 97 14.22 6.31 -4.91
CA THR A 97 13.92 6.20 -6.33
C THR A 97 14.03 4.74 -6.76
N VAL A 98 13.01 4.23 -7.46
CA VAL A 98 12.91 2.85 -7.95
C VAL A 98 12.67 2.88 -9.45
N SER A 99 13.41 2.10 -10.21
CA SER A 99 13.22 1.90 -11.65
C SER A 99 13.19 0.41 -11.96
N VAL A 100 12.44 0.00 -12.97
CA VAL A 100 12.35 -1.41 -13.41
C VAL A 100 12.75 -1.53 -14.87
N SER A 101 13.71 -2.41 -15.16
CA SER A 101 14.10 -2.69 -16.54
C SER A 101 12.91 -3.19 -17.36
N SER A 102 12.72 -2.67 -18.58
CA SER A 102 11.75 -3.22 -19.55
C SER A 102 12.27 -4.47 -20.29
N ILE A 103 13.47 -4.94 -19.96
CA ILE A 103 14.10 -6.12 -20.55
C ILE A 103 14.23 -7.22 -19.48
N PRO A 104 13.89 -8.49 -19.79
CA PRO A 104 14.10 -9.61 -18.88
C PRO A 104 15.54 -9.65 -18.33
N PRO A 105 15.73 -9.92 -17.03
CA PRO A 105 14.75 -10.43 -16.07
C PRO A 105 13.93 -9.34 -15.35
N TYR A 106 13.78 -8.14 -15.93
CA TYR A 106 13.04 -7.01 -15.35
C TYR A 106 13.56 -6.58 -13.98
N ALA A 107 14.90 -6.56 -13.85
CA ALA A 107 15.56 -6.19 -12.61
C ALA A 107 15.19 -4.76 -12.17
N ALA A 108 14.99 -4.58 -10.87
CA ALA A 108 14.83 -3.27 -10.26
C ALA A 108 16.19 -2.65 -9.93
N SER A 109 16.33 -1.35 -10.16
CA SER A 109 17.44 -0.54 -9.64
C SER A 109 16.88 0.51 -8.69
N GLN A 110 17.62 0.81 -7.62
CA GLN A 110 17.15 1.72 -6.58
C GLN A 110 18.26 2.65 -6.11
N MET A 111 17.90 3.91 -5.90
CA MET A 111 18.78 4.93 -5.35
C MET A 111 18.12 5.51 -4.10
N LEU A 112 18.92 5.70 -3.05
CA LEU A 112 18.52 6.44 -1.87
C LEU A 112 19.23 7.78 -1.86
N THR A 113 18.47 8.85 -1.68
CA THR A 113 18.98 10.19 -1.41
C THR A 113 18.62 10.57 0.02
N TYR A 114 19.61 10.95 0.81
CA TYR A 114 19.48 11.42 2.18
C TYR A 114 20.57 12.46 2.45
N ASP A 115 20.22 13.54 3.14
CA ASP A 115 21.10 14.62 3.66
C ASP A 115 22.51 14.70 3.03
N GLY A 116 22.59 15.31 1.85
CA GLY A 116 23.86 15.64 1.20
C GLY A 116 24.43 14.61 0.23
N GLY A 117 23.75 13.49 -0.04
CA GLY A 117 24.22 12.52 -1.02
C GLY A 117 23.18 11.57 -1.57
N THR A 118 23.52 10.97 -2.71
CA THR A 118 22.74 9.92 -3.38
C THR A 118 23.60 8.69 -3.52
N ARG A 119 23.08 7.52 -3.14
CA ARG A 119 23.78 6.23 -3.24
C ARG A 119 22.88 5.15 -3.86
N PRO A 120 23.44 4.19 -4.60
CA PRO A 120 22.69 3.00 -4.98
C PRO A 120 22.39 2.12 -3.77
N LEU A 121 21.29 1.38 -3.85
CA LEU A 121 20.94 0.31 -2.92
C LEU A 121 21.20 -1.06 -3.56
N SER A 122 21.54 -2.03 -2.73
CA SER A 122 21.55 -3.46 -3.07
C SER A 122 20.36 -4.17 -2.44
N ALA A 123 20.01 -5.36 -2.93
CA ALA A 123 18.82 -6.11 -2.51
C ALA A 123 18.83 -6.55 -1.04
N ASP A 124 19.99 -6.57 -0.39
CA ASP A 124 20.20 -6.86 1.02
C ASP A 124 20.15 -5.61 1.92
N ASP A 125 20.06 -4.41 1.36
CA ASP A 125 19.93 -3.17 2.13
C ASP A 125 18.55 -3.11 2.82
N PRO A 126 18.46 -2.78 4.13
CA PRO A 126 17.18 -2.66 4.83
C PRO A 126 16.22 -1.60 4.25
N LEU A 127 16.73 -0.68 3.42
CA LEU A 127 15.96 0.34 2.71
C LEU A 127 15.60 -0.08 1.28
N TRP A 128 15.91 -1.31 0.88
CA TRP A 128 15.49 -1.87 -0.41
C TRP A 128 13.98 -2.10 -0.44
N ALA A 129 13.28 -1.47 -1.39
CA ALA A 129 11.89 -1.79 -1.66
C ALA A 129 11.78 -3.09 -2.46
N THR A 130 10.79 -3.92 -2.13
CA THR A 130 10.49 -5.08 -2.97
C THR A 130 9.63 -4.65 -4.14
N VAL A 131 9.95 -5.12 -5.35
CA VAL A 131 9.17 -4.86 -6.56
C VAL A 131 8.66 -6.18 -7.14
N MET A 132 7.37 -6.25 -7.41
CA MET A 132 6.71 -7.40 -8.03
C MET A 132 5.86 -6.94 -9.21
N LEU A 133 5.97 -7.64 -10.34
CA LEU A 133 5.05 -7.46 -11.46
C LEU A 133 3.85 -8.38 -11.23
N ALA A 134 2.70 -7.79 -10.90
CA ALA A 134 1.46 -8.51 -10.66
C ALA A 134 0.57 -8.42 -11.91
N ALA A 135 0.75 -9.31 -12.87
CA ALA A 135 -0.12 -9.40 -14.05
C ALA A 135 -1.44 -10.10 -13.70
N ASN A 136 -2.54 -9.61 -14.28
CA ASN A 136 -3.87 -10.21 -14.08
C ASN A 136 -4.18 -11.33 -15.09
N ASP A 137 -3.50 -11.30 -16.24
CA ASP A 137 -3.81 -12.09 -17.43
C ASP A 137 -2.71 -13.12 -17.78
N ALA A 138 -1.60 -13.14 -17.05
CA ALA A 138 -0.45 -14.00 -17.34
C ALA A 138 0.22 -14.56 -16.08
N VAL A 139 0.67 -15.82 -16.16
CA VAL A 139 1.49 -16.46 -15.12
C VAL A 139 2.90 -15.86 -15.07
N THR A 140 3.44 -15.51 -16.24
CA THR A 140 4.73 -14.83 -16.38
C THR A 140 4.47 -13.44 -16.98
N PRO A 141 4.63 -12.36 -16.21
CA PRO A 141 4.38 -11.01 -16.71
C PRO A 141 5.43 -10.61 -17.76
N THR A 142 5.00 -9.82 -18.74
CA THR A 142 5.88 -9.15 -19.70
C THR A 142 5.81 -7.65 -19.53
N VAL A 143 6.88 -6.94 -19.91
CA VAL A 143 6.89 -5.47 -20.04
C VAL A 143 6.97 -5.13 -21.53
N PRO A 144 6.08 -4.31 -22.09
CA PRO A 144 5.01 -3.55 -21.40
C PRO A 144 3.91 -4.44 -20.80
N LEU A 145 3.44 -4.08 -19.60
CA LEU A 145 2.29 -4.73 -18.97
C LEU A 145 1.00 -4.31 -19.68
N THR A 146 0.19 -5.29 -20.07
CA THR A 146 -1.14 -5.09 -20.66
C THR A 146 -2.24 -4.99 -19.61
N SER A 147 -2.08 -5.71 -18.49
CA SER A 147 -2.98 -5.69 -17.35
C SER A 147 -2.24 -6.04 -16.06
N GLY A 148 -2.57 -5.34 -14.97
CA GLY A 148 -1.94 -5.55 -13.68
C GLY A 148 -1.20 -4.30 -13.20
N ALA A 149 -0.23 -4.50 -12.32
CA ALA A 149 0.53 -3.40 -11.73
C ALA A 149 1.97 -3.77 -11.39
N PHE A 150 2.82 -2.74 -11.33
CA PHE A 150 4.07 -2.79 -10.56
C PHE A 150 3.73 -2.55 -9.09
N VAL A 151 3.90 -3.57 -8.26
CA VAL A 151 3.68 -3.51 -6.82
C VAL A 151 5.01 -3.23 -6.13
N VAL A 152 5.16 -2.02 -5.62
CA VAL A 152 6.33 -1.60 -4.84
C VAL A 152 5.97 -1.64 -3.35
N THR A 153 6.61 -2.53 -2.60
CA THR A 153 6.47 -2.58 -1.14
C THR A 153 7.58 -1.78 -0.49
N LEU A 154 7.23 -0.67 0.16
CA LEU A 154 8.19 0.17 0.86
C LEU A 154 8.66 -0.53 2.15
N PRO A 155 9.97 -0.49 2.44
CA PRO A 155 10.49 -1.14 3.63
C PRO A 155 10.09 -0.36 4.89
N PRO A 156 9.76 -1.03 6.00
CA PRO A 156 9.40 -0.35 7.25
C PRO A 156 10.44 0.66 7.74
N ALA A 157 11.73 0.38 7.49
CA ALA A 157 12.83 1.30 7.85
C ALA A 157 12.76 2.65 7.11
N PHE A 158 12.20 2.69 5.89
CA PHE A 158 11.94 3.93 5.17
C PHE A 158 10.74 4.69 5.76
N LEU A 159 9.74 3.99 6.31
CA LEU A 159 8.53 4.60 6.88
C LEU A 159 8.72 5.09 8.32
N ALA A 160 9.66 4.50 9.07
CA ALA A 160 9.90 4.80 10.49
C ALA A 160 10.42 6.22 10.79
N GLN A 161 10.71 7.03 9.76
CA GLN A 161 11.23 8.40 9.90
C GLN A 161 10.11 9.46 10.03
N ASP A 162 9.05 9.19 10.82
CA ASP A 162 7.88 10.07 11.00
C ASP A 162 7.10 10.40 9.71
N ALA A 163 6.97 9.43 8.80
CA ALA A 163 6.25 9.58 7.53
C ALA A 163 4.72 9.70 7.73
N SER A 164 4.27 10.84 8.25
CA SER A 164 2.85 11.23 8.27
C SER A 164 2.35 11.66 6.89
N GLU A 165 3.28 12.00 6.00
CA GLU A 165 3.02 12.35 4.61
C GLU A 165 4.02 11.61 3.70
N LEU A 166 3.50 10.97 2.66
CA LEU A 166 4.27 10.29 1.64
C LEU A 166 4.04 11.02 0.31
N SER A 167 5.10 11.58 -0.25
CA SER A 167 5.10 12.11 -1.61
C SER A 167 5.48 11.02 -2.60
N LEU A 168 4.75 10.96 -3.72
CA LEU A 168 4.87 9.98 -4.78
C LEU A 168 5.06 10.73 -6.11
N ARG A 169 5.97 10.26 -6.95
CA ARG A 169 6.05 10.62 -8.38
C ARG A 169 6.27 9.37 -9.20
N TRP A 170 5.76 9.34 -10.42
CA TRP A 170 5.94 8.20 -11.31
C TRP A 170 6.12 8.62 -12.76
N ILE A 171 6.79 7.77 -13.53
CA ILE A 171 7.03 7.88 -14.97
C ILE A 171 6.96 6.47 -15.57
N ASP A 172 6.17 6.33 -16.62
CA ASP A 172 6.03 5.13 -17.47
C ASP A 172 6.85 5.29 -18.74
N PHE A 173 7.65 4.28 -19.08
CA PHE A 173 8.42 4.23 -20.34
C PHE A 173 7.56 4.38 -21.60
N TYR A 174 6.31 3.94 -21.58
CA TYR A 174 5.43 3.81 -22.74
C TYR A 174 4.34 4.90 -22.81
N ARG A 175 4.54 6.00 -22.09
CA ARG A 175 3.70 7.21 -22.12
C ARG A 175 3.61 7.87 -23.50
#